data_AF-A0A3G4QUI3-F1
#
_entry.id   AF-A0A3G4QUI3-F1
#
_cell.length_a   1.000
_cell.length_b   1.000
_cell.length_c   1.000
_cell.angle_alpha   90.00
_cell.angle_beta   90.00
_cell.angle_gamma   90.00
#
_symmetry.space_group_name_H-M   'P 1'
#
loop_
_entity.id
_entity.type
_entity.pdbx_description
1 polymer ?
#
loop_
_entity_poly.entity_id
_entity_poly.type
_entity_poly.pdbx_seq_one_letter_code
_entity_poly.pdbx_strand_id
1 'polypeptide(L)' 'IAAEVLKKAGVYDKNKLFGVTTLDIIRSNTFVAELKGKQPGEVEVPVIGGHSGVTILPLLSQVPGVS' A
#
# COMPACT_ATOMS: atom_id res chain seq x y z
N ILE A 1 1.83 11.76 -13.95
CA ILE A 1 2.92 12.71 -14.27
C ILE A 1 4.20 11.97 -14.66
N ALA A 2 4.87 11.27 -13.73
CA ALA A 2 6.16 10.61 -13.99
C ALA A 2 6.19 9.73 -15.26
N ALA A 3 5.18 8.85 -15.44
CA ALA A 3 5.06 8.02 -16.64
C ALA A 3 5.04 8.83 -17.94
N GLU A 4 4.29 9.94 -17.97
CA GLU A 4 4.18 10.80 -19.16
C GLU A 4 5.48 11.58 -19.44
N VAL A 5 6.22 11.97 -18.39
CA VAL A 5 7.55 12.59 -18.54
C VAL A 5 8.53 11.58 -19.16
N LEU A 6 8.57 10.35 -18.66
CA LEU A 6 9.43 9.29 -19.20
C LEU A 6 9.06 8.91 -20.63
N LYS A 7 7.76 8.88 -20.98
CA LYS A 7 7.29 8.64 -22.35
C LYS A 7 7.75 9.74 -23.29
N LYS A 8 7.61 11.02 -22.91
CA LYS A 8 8.09 12.16 -23.70
C LYS A 8 9.61 12.12 -23.92
N ALA A 9 10.37 11.59 -22.96
CA ALA A 9 11.80 11.40 -23.07
C ALA A 9 12.21 10.13 -23.84
N GLY A 10 11.25 9.29 -24.28
CA GLY A 10 11.53 8.05 -25.03
C GLY A 10 12.13 6.90 -24.20
N VAL A 11 12.11 7.00 -22.86
CA VAL A 11 12.79 6.06 -21.94
C VAL A 11 11.83 5.34 -20.98
N TYR A 12 10.53 5.39 -21.26
CA TYR A 12 9.53 4.76 -20.39
C TYR A 12 9.58 3.23 -20.46
N ASP A 13 9.82 2.61 -19.30
CA ASP A 13 9.65 1.18 -19.06
C ASP A 13 8.66 1.01 -17.90
N LYS A 14 7.50 0.40 -18.19
CA LYS A 14 6.43 0.19 -17.20
C LYS A 14 6.86 -0.70 -16.03
N ASN A 15 7.86 -1.56 -16.23
CA ASN A 15 8.35 -2.46 -15.20
C ASN A 15 9.40 -1.80 -14.29
N LYS A 16 9.79 -0.54 -14.55
CA LYS A 16 10.80 0.21 -13.79
C LYS A 16 10.26 1.46 -13.10
N LEU A 17 8.98 1.77 -13.27
CA LEU A 17 8.32 2.90 -12.61
C LEU A 17 7.40 2.38 -11.52
N PHE A 18 7.73 2.68 -10.26
CA PHE A 18 6.95 2.28 -9.10
C PHE A 18 6.43 3.50 -8.34
N GLY A 19 5.13 3.54 -8.06
CA GLY A 19 4.56 4.45 -7.07
C GLY A 19 4.68 3.82 -5.69
N VAL A 20 5.47 4.42 -4.81
CA VAL A 20 5.71 3.87 -3.47
C VAL A 20 4.49 4.12 -2.59
N THR A 21 3.79 3.06 -2.21
CA THR A 21 2.62 3.09 -1.29
C THR A 21 2.87 2.33 0.02
N THR A 22 4.10 1.86 0.24
CA THR A 22 4.47 1.00 1.38
C THR A 22 4.17 1.62 2.74
N LEU A 23 4.16 2.96 2.84
CA LEU A 23 3.79 3.66 4.08
C LEU A 23 2.35 3.35 4.51
N ASP A 24 1.42 3.17 3.57
CA ASP A 24 0.04 2.84 3.90
C ASP A 24 -0.07 1.43 4.46
N ILE A 25 0.71 0.48 3.94
CA ILE A 25 0.82 -0.88 4.49
C ILE A 25 1.34 -0.82 5.94
N ILE A 26 2.44 -0.11 6.19
CA ILE A 26 3.01 0.03 7.54
C ILE A 26 2.00 0.65 8.50
N ARG A 27 1.28 1.69 8.08
CA ARG A 27 0.22 2.32 8.89
C ARG A 27 -0.93 1.36 9.17
N SER A 28 -1.42 0.65 8.16
CA SER A 28 -2.50 -0.33 8.33
C SER A 28 -2.11 -1.47 9.26
N ASN A 29 -0.90 -2.03 9.11
CA ASN A 29 -0.38 -3.05 10.02
C ASN A 29 -0.31 -2.52 11.45
N THR A 30 0.18 -1.30 11.64
CA THR A 30 0.28 -0.66 12.95
C THR A 30 -1.10 -0.54 13.62
N PHE A 31 -2.09 0.02 12.93
CA PHE A 31 -3.42 0.21 13.49
C PHE A 31 -4.16 -1.10 13.76
N VAL A 32 -4.07 -2.07 12.84
CA VAL A 32 -4.73 -3.37 13.05
C VAL A 32 -4.05 -4.15 14.17
N ALA A 33 -2.72 -4.10 14.27
CA ALA A 33 -1.98 -4.75 15.36
C ALA A 33 -2.33 -4.15 16.72
N GLU A 34 -2.41 -2.83 16.83
CA GLU A 34 -2.84 -2.13 18.05
C GLU A 34 -4.24 -2.59 18.48
N LEU A 35 -5.20 -2.62 17.56
CA LEU A 35 -6.58 -3.06 17.82
C LEU A 35 -6.67 -4.55 18.22
N LYS A 36 -5.69 -5.37 17.83
CA LYS A 36 -5.67 -6.82 18.10
C LYS A 36 -4.68 -7.20 19.20
N GLY A 37 -4.02 -6.24 19.85
CA GLY A 37 -3.01 -6.50 20.89
C GLY A 37 -1.78 -7.27 20.39
N LYS A 38 -1.42 -7.08 19.12
CA LYS A 38 -0.26 -7.70 18.46
C LYS A 38 0.84 -6.67 18.20
N GLN A 39 2.01 -7.15 17.81
CA GLN A 39 3.05 -6.27 17.26
C GLN A 39 2.78 -5.97 15.77
N PRO A 40 3.12 -4.75 15.27
CA PRO A 40 2.93 -4.40 13.86
C PRO A 40 3.60 -5.36 12.86
N GLY A 41 4.71 -6.00 13.24
CA GLY A 41 5.41 -6.98 12.41
C GLY A 41 4.73 -8.36 12.33
N GLU A 42 3.72 -8.62 13.17
CA GLU A 42 2.96 -9.88 13.20
C GLU A 42 1.66 -9.80 12.39
N VAL A 43 1.37 -8.64 11.79
CA VAL A 43 0.18 -8.37 11.00
C VAL A 43 0.59 -7.91 9.61
N GLU A 44 -0.04 -8.48 8.60
CA GLU A 44 0.12 -8.06 7.21
C GLU A 44 -1.24 -7.71 6.63
N VAL A 45 -1.47 -6.43 6.40
CA VAL A 45 -2.67 -5.87 5.80
C VAL A 45 -2.37 -5.49 4.35
N PRO A 46 -2.93 -6.19 3.37
CA PRO A 46 -2.84 -5.77 1.98
C PRO A 46 -3.55 -4.43 1.79
N VAL A 47 -2.86 -3.46 1.19
CA VAL A 47 -3.43 -2.15 0.84
C VAL A 47 -3.33 -1.96 -0.67
N ILE A 48 -4.46 -1.63 -1.30
CA ILE A 48 -4.55 -1.40 -2.74
C ILE A 48 -5.11 -0.01 -3.05
N GLY A 49 -5.10 0.36 -4.33
CA GLY A 49 -5.63 1.64 -4.82
C GLY A 49 -4.55 2.70 -5.00
N GLY A 50 -4.75 3.87 -4.40
CA GLY A 50 -3.83 5.03 -4.44
C GLY A 50 -3.27 5.38 -3.07
N HIS A 51 -2.57 6.53 -2.99
CA HIS A 51 -1.95 7.06 -1.76
C HIS A 51 -2.63 8.37 -1.29
N SER A 52 -3.94 8.51 -1.51
CA SER A 52 -4.69 9.73 -1.15
C SER A 52 -6.04 9.40 -0.54
N GLY A 53 -6.19 9.63 0.76
CA GLY A 53 -7.45 9.51 1.50
C GLY A 53 -8.27 8.28 1.11
N VAL A 54 -9.44 8.52 0.50
CA VAL A 54 -10.40 7.48 0.08
C VAL A 54 -9.90 6.52 -1.01
N THR A 55 -8.77 6.81 -1.65
CA THR A 55 -8.16 5.89 -2.62
C THR A 55 -7.32 4.80 -1.96
N ILE A 56 -6.99 4.95 -0.68
CA ILE A 56 -6.24 3.97 0.11
C ILE A 56 -7.24 2.93 0.62
N LEU A 57 -7.15 1.69 0.13
CA LEU A 57 -8.11 0.64 0.47
C LEU A 57 -7.42 -0.53 1.19
N PRO A 58 -7.50 -0.60 2.54
CA PRO A 58 -7.00 -1.74 3.31
C PRO A 58 -7.97 -2.92 3.21
N LEU A 59 -7.47 -4.08 2.77
CA LEU A 59 -8.25 -5.31 2.58
C LEU A 59 -8.33 -6.13 3.87
N LEU A 60 -9.10 -5.64 4.84
CA LEU A 60 -9.24 -6.28 6.15
C LEU A 60 -9.77 -7.73 6.08
N SER A 61 -10.56 -8.06 5.05
CA SER A 61 -11.05 -9.42 4.81
C SER A 61 -9.96 -10.42 4.45
N GLN A 62 -8.77 -9.96 4.07
CA GLN A 62 -7.63 -10.81 3.73
C GLN A 62 -6.63 -10.97 4.89
N VAL A 63 -6.93 -10.39 6.06
CA VAL A 63 -6.05 -10.47 7.23
C VAL A 63 -6.49 -11.64 8.12
N PRO A 64 -5.64 -12.66 8.35
CA PRO A 64 -6.00 -13.81 9.17
C PRO A 64 -6.40 -13.42 10.60
N GLY A 65 -7.54 -13.92 11.07
CA GLY A 65 -8.03 -13.68 12.44
C GLY A 65 -8.56 -12.26 12.70
N VAL A 66 -8.81 -11.47 11.65
CA VAL A 66 -9.48 -10.17 11.78
C VAL A 66 -11.01 -10.29 11.67
N SER A 67 -11.53 -11.30 10.96
CA SER A 67 -12.96 -11.68 10.88
C SER A 67 -13.45 -12.46 12.08
#